data_AF-A0A3D4XCN6-F1
#
_entry.id   AF-A0A3D4XCN6-F1
#
_cell.length_a   1.000
_cell.length_b   1.000
_cell.length_c   1.000
_cell.angle_alpha   90.00
_cell.angle_beta   90.00
_cell.angle_gamma   90.00
#
_symmetry.space_group_name_H-M   'P 1'
#
loop_
_entity.id
_entity.type
_entity.pdbx_description
1 polymer ?
#
loop_
_entity_poly.entity_id
_entity_poly.type
_entity_poly.pdbx_seq_one_letter_code
_entity_poly.pdbx_strand_id
1 'polypeptide(L)'
;MTGKENETQDNGYLTYLDYIDHGLAVSCLALALGKRLGCSKKMCYELSVAGLVHDIGKVRLSRYVERETQINSVEELKYVRLHSMFSCAILEKRGYSQSILSMVLHHHENYDGSGYPRNLRGEEIPFGARILRVCDVYAAMTSNRPYRRAFDHESAMAMMIEEIRDYDLQVFLMFQRYIHEPDFHKESIWASLSSQEERRRLLLELYPDLAGAYPDLAKAYGG
;
A
#
# COMPACT_ATOMS: atom_id res chain seq x y z
N MET A 1 -47.85 9.79 9.53
CA MET A 1 -47.11 8.50 9.60
C MET A 1 -46.42 8.32 8.26
N THR A 2 -45.37 9.11 8.03
CA THR A 2 -43.95 8.74 8.17
C THR A 2 -43.48 7.87 7.01
N GLY A 3 -42.97 8.54 5.97
CA GLY A 3 -42.08 7.91 5.00
C GLY A 3 -40.85 7.40 5.74
N LYS A 4 -40.42 6.18 5.40
CA LYS A 4 -39.09 5.70 5.74
C LYS A 4 -38.21 5.98 4.54
N GLU A 5 -37.21 6.79 4.83
CA GLU A 5 -36.13 7.22 3.95
C GLU A 5 -35.41 6.00 3.38
N ASN A 6 -35.19 6.02 2.06
CA ASN A 6 -34.26 5.11 1.41
C ASN A 6 -32.85 5.53 1.83
N GLU A 7 -32.28 4.86 2.83
CA GLU A 7 -30.85 4.89 3.11
C GLU A 7 -30.11 4.25 1.93
N THR A 8 -29.82 5.07 0.93
CA THR A 8 -28.76 4.79 -0.05
C THR A 8 -27.44 5.09 0.65
N GLN A 9 -26.96 4.12 1.42
CA GLN A 9 -25.65 4.21 2.05
C GLN A 9 -24.60 4.30 0.92
N ASP A 10 -23.87 5.40 0.89
CA ASP A 10 -22.95 5.78 -0.18
C ASP A 10 -21.79 4.77 -0.31
N ASN A 11 -21.93 3.83 -1.25
CA ASN A 11 -20.97 2.77 -1.53
C ASN A 11 -19.58 3.33 -1.92
N GLY A 12 -19.52 4.60 -2.34
CA GLY A 12 -18.27 5.31 -2.63
C GLY A 12 -17.44 5.60 -1.38
N TYR A 13 -18.06 5.95 -0.25
CA TYR A 13 -17.34 6.29 0.99
C TYR A 13 -16.61 5.09 1.59
N LEU A 14 -17.22 3.90 1.57
CA LEU A 14 -16.60 2.66 2.03
C LEU A 14 -15.35 2.32 1.20
N THR A 15 -15.41 2.55 -0.12
CA THR A 15 -14.30 2.32 -1.03
C THR A 15 -13.10 3.24 -0.77
N TYR A 16 -13.33 4.50 -0.36
CA TYR A 16 -12.24 5.43 -0.01
C TYR A 16 -11.55 5.07 1.29
N LEU A 17 -12.32 4.65 2.31
CA LEU A 17 -11.75 4.19 3.58
C LEU A 17 -10.90 2.94 3.37
N ASP A 18 -11.35 2.00 2.53
CA ASP A 18 -10.57 0.82 2.16
C ASP A 18 -9.22 1.18 1.52
N TYR A 19 -9.18 2.21 0.65
CA TYR A 19 -7.92 2.68 0.06
C TYR A 19 -6.98 3.34 1.08
N ILE A 20 -7.52 4.10 2.03
CA ILE A 20 -6.73 4.74 3.09
C ILE A 20 -6.16 3.67 4.03
N ASP A 21 -6.98 2.69 4.39
CA ASP A 21 -6.59 1.58 5.24
C ASP A 21 -5.51 0.74 4.55
N HIS A 22 -5.69 0.38 3.28
CA HIS A 22 -4.65 -0.29 2.50
C HIS A 22 -3.35 0.54 2.42
N GLY A 23 -3.43 1.85 2.14
CA GLY A 23 -2.25 2.71 2.10
C GLY A 23 -1.50 2.74 3.44
N LEU A 24 -2.22 2.79 4.56
CA LEU A 24 -1.64 2.69 5.90
C LEU A 24 -0.88 1.38 6.11
N ALA A 25 -1.45 0.27 5.66
CA ALA A 25 -0.82 -1.04 5.68
C ALA A 25 0.57 -1.01 5.08
N VAL A 26 0.59 -0.55 3.83
CA VAL A 26 1.76 -0.58 2.98
C VAL A 26 2.80 0.38 3.55
N SER A 27 2.36 1.55 4.04
CA SER A 27 3.21 2.52 4.74
C SER A 27 3.94 1.89 5.94
N CYS A 28 3.21 1.24 6.84
CA CYS A 28 3.78 0.61 8.03
C CYS A 28 4.74 -0.53 7.64
N LEU A 29 4.31 -1.43 6.76
CA LEU A 29 5.14 -2.55 6.32
C LEU A 29 6.42 -2.07 5.61
N ALA A 30 6.33 -1.08 4.73
CA ALA A 30 7.46 -0.56 3.97
C ALA A 30 8.47 0.16 4.87
N LEU A 31 7.99 0.89 5.87
CA LEU A 31 8.84 1.55 6.87
C LEU A 31 9.60 0.53 7.73
N ALA A 32 8.87 -0.46 8.26
CA ALA A 32 9.42 -1.56 9.04
C ALA A 32 10.45 -2.38 8.26
N LEU A 33 10.13 -2.73 7.02
CA LEU A 33 11.04 -3.47 6.14
C LEU A 33 12.26 -2.62 5.74
N GLY A 34 12.06 -1.34 5.42
CA GLY A 34 13.14 -0.41 5.09
C GLY A 34 14.17 -0.29 6.21
N LYS A 35 13.72 -0.19 7.47
CA LYS A 35 14.62 -0.18 8.64
C LYS A 35 15.49 -1.45 8.71
N ARG A 36 14.88 -2.62 8.52
CA ARG A 36 15.56 -3.93 8.56
C ARG A 36 16.53 -4.13 7.38
N LEU A 37 16.25 -3.50 6.24
CA LEU A 37 17.15 -3.43 5.09
C LEU A 37 18.28 -2.40 5.25
N GLY A 38 18.35 -1.67 6.38
CA GLY A 38 19.40 -0.69 6.64
C GLY A 38 19.22 0.64 5.89
N CYS A 39 18.00 0.96 5.45
CA CYS A 39 17.71 2.23 4.79
C CYS A 39 17.97 3.42 5.72
N SER A 40 18.40 4.55 5.13
CA SER A 40 18.53 5.81 5.86
C SER A 40 17.18 6.29 6.41
N LYS A 41 17.19 7.11 7.46
CA LYS A 41 15.95 7.73 8.01
C LYS A 41 15.14 8.44 6.92
N LYS A 42 15.80 9.11 5.98
CA LYS A 42 15.16 9.78 4.84
C LYS A 42 14.44 8.78 3.93
N MET A 43 15.12 7.69 3.55
CA MET A 43 14.52 6.67 2.67
C MET A 43 13.36 5.94 3.35
N CYS A 44 13.51 5.60 4.63
CA CYS A 44 12.43 5.05 5.46
C CYS A 44 11.20 5.96 5.48
N TYR A 45 11.40 7.26 5.65
CA TYR A 45 10.30 8.23 5.56
C TYR A 45 9.67 8.26 4.16
N GLU A 46 10.47 8.35 3.10
CA GLU A 46 9.95 8.38 1.73
C GLU A 46 9.18 7.08 1.38
N LEU A 47 9.62 5.92 1.88
CA LEU A 47 8.91 4.63 1.77
C LEU A 47 7.55 4.65 2.47
N SER A 48 7.50 5.15 3.70
CA SER A 48 6.25 5.28 4.46
C SER A 48 5.25 6.17 3.72
N VAL A 49 5.71 7.35 3.26
CA VAL A 49 4.87 8.27 2.50
C VAL A 49 4.41 7.62 1.20
N ALA A 50 5.32 7.04 0.42
CA ALA A 50 4.98 6.38 -0.84
C ALA A 50 3.97 5.25 -0.64
N GLY A 51 4.14 4.41 0.40
CA GLY A 51 3.18 3.36 0.75
C GLY A 51 1.79 3.91 1.07
N LEU A 52 1.69 5.03 1.78
CA LEU A 52 0.40 5.65 2.08
C LEU A 52 -0.32 6.16 0.83
N VAL A 53 0.41 6.70 -0.14
CA VAL A 53 -0.19 7.44 -1.27
C VAL A 53 -0.12 6.73 -2.61
N HIS A 54 0.46 5.53 -2.70
CA HIS A 54 0.71 4.83 -3.96
C HIS A 54 -0.54 4.65 -4.82
N ASP A 55 -1.68 4.47 -4.17
CA ASP A 55 -2.97 4.17 -4.79
C ASP A 55 -3.92 5.36 -4.94
N ILE A 56 -3.48 6.59 -4.65
CA ILE A 56 -4.34 7.79 -4.72
C ILE A 56 -4.97 8.01 -6.11
N GLY A 57 -4.34 7.50 -7.16
CA GLY A 57 -4.84 7.50 -8.53
C GLY A 57 -6.11 6.65 -8.73
N LYS A 58 -6.39 5.66 -7.87
CA LYS A 58 -7.61 4.85 -7.92
C LYS A 58 -8.88 5.70 -7.75
N VAL A 59 -8.78 6.82 -7.03
CA VAL A 59 -9.86 7.83 -6.90
C VAL A 59 -10.30 8.40 -8.25
N ARG A 60 -9.41 8.48 -9.24
CA ARG A 60 -9.76 8.93 -10.60
C ARG A 60 -10.42 7.83 -11.42
N LEU A 61 -10.17 6.56 -11.08
CA LEU A 61 -10.63 5.40 -11.82
C LEU A 61 -11.90 4.75 -11.25
N SER A 62 -12.26 5.03 -9.99
CA SER A 62 -13.49 4.48 -9.36
C SER A 62 -14.73 4.72 -10.21
N ARG A 63 -14.86 5.91 -10.81
CA ARG A 63 -15.96 6.26 -11.73
C ARG A 63 -16.01 5.45 -13.04
N TYR A 64 -14.88 4.89 -13.45
CA TYR A 64 -14.77 4.06 -14.66
C TYR A 64 -15.09 2.60 -14.36
N VAL A 65 -14.66 2.08 -13.19
CA VAL A 65 -14.87 0.69 -12.78
C VAL A 65 -16.31 0.40 -12.36
N GLU A 66 -17.00 1.34 -11.70
CA GLU A 66 -18.41 1.17 -11.27
C GLU A 66 -19.40 0.90 -12.42
N ARG A 67 -18.98 1.10 -13.68
CA ARG A 67 -19.82 0.88 -14.87
C ARG A 67 -19.65 -0.48 -15.52
N GLU A 68 -18.59 -1.23 -15.17
CA GLU A 68 -18.24 -2.51 -15.79
C GLU A 68 -18.59 -3.64 -14.82
N THR A 69 -19.52 -4.53 -15.20
CA THR A 69 -19.95 -5.64 -14.34
C THR A 69 -18.96 -6.79 -14.29
N GLN A 70 -18.01 -6.86 -15.25
CA GLN A 70 -16.86 -7.76 -15.26
C GLN A 70 -15.69 -7.11 -15.99
N ILE A 71 -14.62 -6.79 -15.26
CA ILE A 71 -13.36 -6.33 -15.85
C ILE A 71 -12.65 -7.54 -16.46
N ASN A 72 -12.34 -7.49 -17.75
CA ASN A 72 -11.48 -8.51 -18.37
C ASN A 72 -10.00 -8.24 -18.09
N SER A 73 -9.12 -9.23 -18.33
CA SER A 73 -7.68 -9.11 -18.03
C SER A 73 -6.98 -7.92 -18.71
N VAL A 74 -7.45 -7.49 -19.88
CA VAL A 74 -6.92 -6.33 -20.60
C VAL A 74 -7.30 -5.03 -19.90
N GLU A 75 -8.53 -4.93 -19.40
CA GLU A 75 -9.01 -3.77 -18.63
C GLU A 75 -8.38 -3.69 -17.25
N GLU A 76 -8.15 -4.83 -16.59
CA GLU A 76 -7.41 -4.89 -15.33
C GLU A 76 -5.99 -4.37 -15.51
N LEU A 77 -5.30 -4.81 -16.57
CA LEU A 77 -3.98 -4.32 -16.92
C LEU A 77 -3.98 -2.80 -17.18
N LYS A 78 -4.97 -2.30 -17.94
CA LYS A 78 -5.12 -0.85 -18.17
C LYS A 78 -5.37 -0.11 -16.86
N TYR A 79 -6.20 -0.65 -15.97
CA TYR A 79 -6.49 -0.06 -14.67
C TYR A 79 -5.23 0.04 -13.80
N VAL A 80 -4.44 -1.03 -13.72
CA VAL A 80 -3.18 -1.08 -12.96
C VAL A 80 -2.18 -0.05 -13.49
N ARG A 81 -2.04 0.05 -14.82
CA ARG A 81 -1.18 1.06 -15.45
C ARG A 81 -1.67 2.49 -15.21
N LEU A 82 -2.97 2.72 -15.33
CA LEU A 82 -3.53 4.07 -15.23
C LEU A 82 -3.49 4.62 -13.81
N HIS A 83 -3.78 3.82 -12.78
CA HIS A 83 -3.80 4.37 -11.42
C HIS A 83 -2.40 4.78 -10.97
N SER A 84 -1.36 3.97 -11.25
CA SER A 84 0.03 4.32 -10.89
C SER A 84 0.47 5.61 -11.59
N MET A 85 0.14 5.77 -12.87
CA MET A 85 0.37 7.00 -13.62
C MET A 85 -0.40 8.20 -13.04
N PHE A 86 -1.68 8.02 -12.68
CA PHE A 86 -2.48 9.08 -12.07
C PHE A 86 -1.98 9.44 -10.67
N SER A 87 -1.59 8.46 -9.85
CA SER A 87 -0.99 8.69 -8.54
C SER A 87 0.26 9.56 -8.69
N CYS A 88 1.18 9.20 -9.59
CA CYS A 88 2.38 9.97 -9.86
C CYS A 88 2.04 11.41 -10.29
N ALA A 89 1.15 11.61 -11.27
CA ALA A 89 0.77 12.93 -11.76
C ALA A 89 0.08 13.81 -10.69
N ILE A 90 -0.69 13.20 -9.79
CA ILE A 90 -1.34 13.88 -8.68
C ILE A 90 -0.31 14.35 -7.65
N LEU A 91 0.66 13.49 -7.32
CA LEU A 91 1.69 13.77 -6.31
C LEU A 91 2.73 14.77 -6.82
N GLU A 92 3.08 14.69 -8.11
CA GLU A 92 4.01 15.64 -8.75
C GLU A 92 3.47 17.08 -8.65
N LYS A 93 2.18 17.28 -8.96
CA LYS A 93 1.51 18.59 -8.80
C LYS A 93 1.48 19.11 -7.36
N ARG A 94 1.67 18.22 -6.37
CA ARG A 94 1.71 18.55 -4.94
C ARG A 94 3.14 18.70 -4.40
N GLY A 95 4.16 18.60 -5.26
CA GLY A 95 5.55 18.85 -4.88
C GLY A 95 6.21 17.71 -4.10
N TYR A 96 5.73 16.47 -4.23
CA TYR A 96 6.38 15.30 -3.63
C TYR A 96 7.75 15.04 -4.28
N SER A 97 8.68 14.46 -3.53
CA SER A 97 10.04 14.22 -4.01
C SER A 97 10.08 13.23 -5.17
N GLN A 98 11.07 13.35 -6.07
CA GLN A 98 11.24 12.43 -7.19
C GLN A 98 11.41 10.97 -6.74
N SER A 99 11.97 10.77 -5.55
CA SER A 99 12.09 9.46 -4.89
C SER A 99 10.71 8.83 -4.68
N ILE A 100 9.78 9.57 -4.07
CA ILE A 100 8.39 9.12 -3.84
C ILE A 100 7.66 8.89 -5.16
N LEU A 101 7.77 9.83 -6.11
CA LEU A 101 7.13 9.70 -7.43
C LEU A 101 7.59 8.44 -8.16
N SER A 102 8.89 8.14 -8.12
CA SER A 102 9.48 6.96 -8.73
C SER A 102 9.01 5.67 -8.06
N MET A 103 8.95 5.63 -6.72
CA MET A 103 8.40 4.48 -5.98
C MET A 103 6.94 4.22 -6.35
N VAL A 104 6.12 5.26 -6.37
CA VAL A 104 4.68 5.17 -6.69
C VAL A 104 4.43 4.80 -8.15
N LEU A 105 5.21 5.31 -9.09
CA LEU A 105 5.02 4.96 -10.50
C LEU A 105 5.34 3.49 -10.79
N HIS A 106 6.33 2.93 -10.09
CA HIS A 106 6.91 1.62 -10.41
C HIS A 106 6.58 0.50 -9.42
N HIS A 107 5.68 0.71 -8.45
CA HIS A 107 5.35 -0.31 -7.44
C HIS A 107 4.64 -1.57 -8.01
N HIS A 108 4.23 -1.54 -9.29
CA HIS A 108 3.71 -2.67 -10.05
C HIS A 108 4.70 -3.25 -11.08
N GLU A 109 5.96 -2.80 -11.08
CA GLU A 109 7.00 -3.50 -11.82
C GLU A 109 7.31 -4.83 -11.11
N ASN A 110 7.48 -5.88 -11.89
CA ASN A 110 7.88 -7.20 -11.41
C ASN A 110 9.38 -7.38 -11.70
N TYR A 111 10.10 -8.00 -10.77
CA TYR A 111 11.55 -8.13 -10.86
C TYR A 111 12.03 -8.87 -12.12
N ASP A 112 11.20 -9.75 -12.69
CA ASP A 112 11.48 -10.45 -13.96
C ASP A 112 11.21 -9.63 -15.23
N GLY A 113 10.60 -8.44 -15.12
CA GLY A 113 10.24 -7.55 -16.22
C GLY A 113 8.80 -7.69 -16.74
N SER A 114 7.99 -8.60 -16.19
CA SER A 114 6.60 -8.83 -16.60
C SER A 114 5.62 -7.73 -16.14
N GLY A 115 6.06 -6.88 -15.20
CA GLY A 115 5.23 -5.83 -14.59
C GLY A 115 5.15 -4.54 -15.40
N TYR A 116 4.59 -3.50 -14.80
CA TYR A 116 4.17 -2.28 -15.49
C TYR A 116 4.42 -1.04 -14.62
N PRO A 117 4.49 0.18 -15.18
CA PRO A 117 4.14 0.59 -16.54
C PRO A 117 5.27 0.58 -17.58
N ARG A 118 6.52 0.35 -17.18
CA ARG A 118 7.69 0.45 -18.07
C ARG A 118 8.36 -0.89 -18.35
N ASN A 119 7.93 -1.99 -17.73
CA ASN A 119 8.53 -3.31 -17.90
C ASN A 119 10.02 -3.31 -17.49
N LEU A 120 10.34 -2.59 -16.41
CA LEU A 120 11.70 -2.54 -15.87
C LEU A 120 12.07 -3.89 -15.26
N ARG A 121 13.33 -4.29 -15.35
CA ARG A 121 13.79 -5.58 -14.85
C ARG A 121 14.89 -5.44 -13.80
N GLY A 122 14.81 -6.28 -12.76
CA GLY A 122 15.83 -6.36 -11.73
C GLY A 122 16.13 -5.01 -11.07
N GLU A 123 17.39 -4.61 -11.10
CA GLU A 123 17.86 -3.36 -10.45
C GLU A 123 17.52 -2.08 -11.22
N GLU A 124 17.00 -2.18 -12.45
CA GLU A 124 16.41 -1.02 -13.14
C GLU A 124 15.17 -0.51 -12.39
N ILE A 125 14.50 -1.38 -11.63
CA ILE A 125 13.39 -1.02 -10.77
C ILE A 125 13.95 -0.24 -9.56
N PRO A 126 13.43 0.98 -9.28
CA PRO A 126 13.82 1.76 -8.12
C PRO A 126 13.76 0.92 -6.85
N PHE A 127 14.80 0.96 -6.02
CA PHE A 127 14.89 0.13 -4.83
C PHE A 127 13.66 0.25 -3.91
N GLY A 128 13.14 1.47 -3.72
CA GLY A 128 11.92 1.66 -2.94
C GLY A 128 10.67 1.07 -3.58
N ALA A 129 10.57 1.00 -4.91
CA ALA A 129 9.46 0.35 -5.59
C ALA A 129 9.50 -1.18 -5.39
N ARG A 130 10.70 -1.78 -5.35
CA ARG A 130 10.88 -3.21 -5.03
C ARG A 130 10.40 -3.54 -3.61
N ILE A 131 10.65 -2.65 -2.65
CA ILE A 131 10.12 -2.75 -1.27
C ILE A 131 8.60 -2.63 -1.28
N LEU A 132 8.04 -1.60 -1.94
CA LEU A 132 6.59 -1.41 -2.01
C LEU A 132 5.88 -2.59 -2.65
N ARG A 133 6.43 -3.20 -3.71
CA ARG A 133 5.84 -4.36 -4.39
C ARG A 133 5.55 -5.52 -3.43
N VAL A 134 6.51 -5.84 -2.56
CA VAL A 134 6.36 -6.91 -1.55
C VAL A 134 5.31 -6.51 -0.50
N CYS A 135 5.39 -5.29 0.03
CA CYS A 135 4.48 -4.80 1.06
C CYS A 135 3.03 -4.66 0.57
N ASP A 136 2.83 -4.16 -0.66
CA ASP A 136 1.53 -3.97 -1.30
C ASP A 136 0.81 -5.31 -1.52
N VAL A 137 1.50 -6.29 -2.11
CA VAL A 137 0.91 -7.62 -2.35
C VAL A 137 0.54 -8.29 -1.02
N TYR A 138 1.44 -8.26 -0.04
CA TYR A 138 1.16 -8.87 1.26
C TYR A 138 -0.02 -8.20 1.97
N ALA A 139 -0.07 -6.86 2.00
CA ALA A 139 -1.19 -6.12 2.56
C ALA A 139 -2.50 -6.46 1.84
N ALA A 140 -2.50 -6.48 0.51
CA ALA A 140 -3.66 -6.84 -0.29
C ALA A 140 -4.16 -8.29 -0.02
N MET A 141 -3.27 -9.22 0.32
CA MET A 141 -3.63 -10.60 0.69
C MET A 141 -4.19 -10.71 2.11
N THR A 142 -3.64 -9.94 3.06
CA THR A 142 -3.93 -10.05 4.49
C THR A 142 -4.96 -9.04 5.00
N SER A 143 -5.47 -8.15 4.14
CA SER A 143 -6.61 -7.29 4.43
C SER A 143 -7.95 -7.94 4.04
N ASN A 144 -8.99 -7.68 4.83
CA ASN A 144 -10.36 -8.03 4.46
C ASN A 144 -10.81 -7.17 3.28
N ARG A 145 -11.51 -7.78 2.32
CA ARG A 145 -12.17 -7.07 1.21
C ARG A 145 -13.66 -7.41 1.21
N PRO A 146 -14.53 -6.55 0.67
CA PRO A 146 -15.97 -6.81 0.63
C PRO A 146 -16.35 -8.18 0.04
N TYR A 147 -15.53 -8.71 -0.87
CA TYR A 147 -15.74 -9.97 -1.59
C TYR A 147 -14.83 -11.12 -1.13
N ARG A 148 -13.88 -10.90 -0.20
CA ARG A 148 -12.93 -11.94 0.24
C ARG A 148 -12.46 -11.69 1.66
N ARG A 149 -12.47 -12.73 2.50
CA ARG A 149 -11.79 -12.70 3.80
C ARG A 149 -10.27 -12.57 3.62
N ALA A 150 -9.62 -11.94 4.59
CA ALA A 150 -8.16 -11.92 4.69
C ALA A 150 -7.60 -13.35 4.73
N PHE A 151 -6.48 -13.57 4.05
CA PHE A 151 -5.68 -14.77 4.26
C PHE A 151 -4.87 -14.64 5.56
N ASP A 152 -4.61 -15.77 6.21
CA ASP A 152 -3.62 -15.81 7.27
C ASP A 152 -2.20 -15.62 6.70
N HIS A 153 -1.24 -15.32 7.58
CA HIS A 153 0.13 -15.01 7.19
C HIS A 153 0.83 -16.15 6.47
N GLU A 154 0.59 -17.42 6.86
CA GLU A 154 1.23 -18.57 6.24
C GLU A 154 0.70 -18.78 4.81
N SER A 155 -0.62 -18.67 4.63
CA SER A 155 -1.28 -18.74 3.32
C SER A 155 -0.81 -17.61 2.40
N ALA A 156 -0.75 -16.37 2.90
CA ALA A 156 -0.27 -15.22 2.14
C ALA A 156 1.17 -15.45 1.63
N MET A 157 2.05 -15.93 2.50
CA MET A 157 3.44 -16.22 2.13
C MET A 157 3.56 -17.36 1.13
N ALA A 158 2.78 -18.43 1.28
CA ALA A 158 2.80 -19.54 0.34
C ALA A 158 2.47 -19.06 -1.09
N MET A 159 1.42 -18.24 -1.25
CA MET A 159 1.07 -17.66 -2.55
C MET A 159 2.15 -16.71 -3.09
N MET A 160 2.76 -15.87 -2.25
CA MET A 160 3.86 -15.01 -2.71
C MET A 160 5.11 -15.82 -3.11
N ILE A 161 5.35 -17.00 -2.51
CA ILE A 161 6.44 -17.89 -2.91
C ILE A 161 6.18 -18.49 -4.31
N GLU A 162 4.92 -18.75 -4.67
CA GLU A 162 4.57 -19.21 -6.03
C GLU A 162 4.94 -18.16 -7.08
N GLU A 163 4.78 -16.88 -6.75
CA GLU A 163 5.13 -15.73 -7.60
C GLU A 163 6.51 -15.15 -7.29
N ILE A 164 7.47 -15.94 -6.76
CA ILE A 164 8.77 -15.43 -6.29
C ILE A 164 9.56 -14.64 -7.34
N ARG A 165 9.31 -14.88 -8.63
CA ARG A 165 9.94 -14.18 -9.76
C ARG A 165 9.55 -12.70 -9.85
N ASP A 166 8.42 -12.32 -9.26
CA ASP A 166 7.93 -10.94 -9.24
C ASP A 166 8.73 -10.06 -8.28
N TYR A 167 9.44 -10.65 -7.32
CA TYR A 167 10.06 -9.93 -6.22
C TYR A 167 11.59 -9.91 -6.32
N ASP A 168 12.17 -8.83 -5.81
CA ASP A 168 13.59 -8.84 -5.45
C ASP A 168 13.81 -9.83 -4.31
N LEU A 169 14.61 -10.87 -4.54
CA LEU A 169 14.80 -11.95 -3.58
C LEU A 169 15.43 -11.46 -2.26
N GLN A 170 16.30 -10.45 -2.28
CA GLN A 170 16.88 -9.90 -1.05
C GLN A 170 15.79 -9.21 -0.22
N VAL A 171 14.93 -8.42 -0.87
CA VAL A 171 13.82 -7.73 -0.23
C VAL A 171 12.80 -8.75 0.30
N PHE A 172 12.42 -9.72 -0.51
CA PHE A 172 11.46 -10.76 -0.15
C PHE A 172 11.93 -11.61 1.03
N LEU A 173 13.18 -12.09 1.03
CA LEU A 173 13.71 -12.88 2.13
C LEU A 173 13.79 -12.07 3.43
N MET A 174 14.09 -10.76 3.35
CA MET A 174 14.05 -9.89 4.53
C MET A 174 12.63 -9.73 5.05
N PHE A 175 11.65 -9.56 4.15
CA PHE A 175 10.25 -9.51 4.52
C PHE A 175 9.76 -10.81 5.15
N GLN A 176 10.13 -11.96 4.58
CA GLN A 176 9.81 -13.27 5.15
C GLN A 176 10.36 -13.42 6.57
N ARG A 177 11.58 -12.96 6.84
CA ARG A 177 12.12 -12.96 8.22
C ARG A 177 11.32 -12.04 9.13
N TYR A 178 11.04 -10.83 8.65
CA TYR A 178 10.31 -9.81 9.38
C TYR A 178 8.94 -10.30 9.87
N ILE A 179 8.16 -10.99 9.02
CA ILE A 179 6.82 -11.46 9.42
C ILE A 179 6.82 -12.53 10.53
N HIS A 180 7.97 -13.17 10.76
CA HIS A 180 8.15 -14.17 11.82
C HIS A 180 8.78 -13.58 13.09
N GLU A 181 9.05 -12.27 13.11
CA GLU A 181 9.55 -11.62 14.32
C GLU A 181 8.45 -11.49 15.38
N PRO A 182 8.77 -11.61 16.68
CA PRO A 182 7.76 -11.55 17.76
C PRO A 182 6.92 -10.28 17.77
N ASP A 183 7.51 -9.16 17.35
CA ASP A 183 6.85 -7.85 17.30
C ASP A 183 6.07 -7.62 16.00
N PHE A 184 6.10 -8.54 15.04
CA PHE A 184 5.39 -8.41 13.77
C PHE A 184 3.90 -8.16 13.99
N HIS A 185 3.27 -8.88 14.93
CA HIS A 185 1.86 -8.67 15.25
C HIS A 185 1.58 -7.23 15.64
N LYS A 186 2.44 -6.58 16.44
CA LYS A 186 2.29 -5.15 16.77
C LYS A 186 2.38 -4.28 15.52
N GLU A 187 3.33 -4.57 14.65
CA GLU A 187 3.54 -3.82 13.40
C GLU A 187 2.46 -4.08 12.33
N SER A 188 1.78 -5.24 12.37
CA SER A 188 0.76 -5.68 11.41
C SER A 188 -0.70 -5.50 11.90
N ILE A 189 -0.91 -5.14 13.17
CA ILE A 189 -2.23 -5.00 13.81
C ILE A 189 -3.07 -3.86 13.23
N TRP A 190 -2.50 -2.96 12.42
CA TRP A 190 -3.19 -1.78 11.89
C TRP A 190 -4.55 -2.12 11.20
N ALA A 191 -4.67 -3.28 10.56
CA ALA A 191 -5.90 -3.75 9.89
C ALA A 191 -7.03 -4.15 10.88
N SER A 192 -6.67 -4.45 12.12
CA SER A 192 -7.59 -4.84 13.20
C SER A 192 -7.94 -3.68 14.14
N LEU A 193 -7.30 -2.52 13.98
CA LEU A 193 -7.55 -1.35 14.83
C LEU A 193 -8.83 -0.65 14.40
N SER A 194 -9.81 -0.66 15.31
CA SER A 194 -11.15 -0.14 15.09
C SER A 194 -11.26 1.37 15.27
N SER A 195 -10.33 2.01 15.98
CA SER A 195 -10.36 3.45 16.24
C SER A 195 -9.14 4.21 15.72
N GLN A 196 -9.37 5.45 15.30
CA GLN A 196 -8.31 6.37 14.86
C GLN A 196 -7.26 6.62 15.95
N GLU A 197 -7.67 6.67 17.22
CA GLU A 197 -6.76 6.87 18.35
C GLU A 197 -5.83 5.68 18.57
N GLU A 198 -6.34 4.44 18.42
CA GLU A 198 -5.49 3.24 18.44
C GLU A 198 -4.49 3.23 17.29
N ARG A 199 -4.95 3.60 16.08
CA ARG A 199 -4.08 3.68 14.88
C ARG A 199 -2.97 4.71 15.08
N ARG A 200 -3.30 5.89 15.61
CA ARG A 200 -2.34 6.94 15.97
C ARG A 200 -1.35 6.46 17.04
N ARG A 201 -1.85 5.86 18.11
CA ARG A 201 -1.01 5.36 19.21
C ARG A 201 -0.03 4.30 18.71
N LEU A 202 -0.49 3.35 17.91
CA LEU A 202 0.36 2.31 17.33
C LEU A 202 1.43 2.92 16.41
N LEU A 203 1.06 3.87 15.54
CA LEU A 203 2.01 4.62 14.72
C LEU A 203 3.11 5.28 15.56
N LEU A 204 2.74 5.91 16.68
CA LEU A 204 3.70 6.58 17.57
C LEU A 204 4.55 5.58 18.37
N GLU A 205 4.02 4.42 18.73
CA GLU A 205 4.76 3.36 19.43
C GLU A 205 5.79 2.68 18.53
N LEU A 206 5.40 2.35 17.30
CA LEU A 206 6.28 1.72 16.31
C LEU A 206 7.30 2.71 15.72
N TYR A 207 6.92 3.98 15.68
CA TYR A 207 7.70 5.04 15.06
C TYR A 207 7.80 6.28 15.96
N PRO A 208 8.45 6.18 17.14
CA PRO A 208 8.58 7.28 18.08
C PRO A 208 9.33 8.49 17.48
N ASP A 209 10.28 8.22 16.57
CA ASP A 209 11.02 9.24 15.81
C ASP A 209 10.15 9.98 14.76
N LEU A 210 9.06 9.36 14.29
CA LEU A 210 8.20 9.92 13.22
C LEU A 210 7.39 11.11 13.74
N ALA A 211 7.01 11.08 15.02
CA ALA A 211 6.27 12.15 15.69
C ALA A 211 7.05 13.47 15.69
N GLY A 212 8.37 13.39 15.87
CA GLY A 212 9.27 14.55 15.86
C GLY A 212 9.66 15.01 14.46
N ALA A 213 9.70 14.10 13.48
CA ALA A 213 10.16 14.41 12.14
C ALA A 213 9.03 14.93 11.21
N TYR A 214 7.77 14.52 11.42
CA TYR A 214 6.67 14.80 10.48
C TYR A 214 5.33 15.09 11.18
N PRO A 215 5.15 16.29 11.74
CA PRO A 215 3.94 16.67 12.47
C PRO A 215 2.64 16.64 11.62
N ASP A 216 2.74 16.71 10.29
CA ASP A 216 1.57 16.69 9.41
C ASP A 216 0.96 15.28 9.22
N LEU A 217 1.78 14.21 9.33
CA LEU A 217 1.27 12.83 9.35
C LEU A 217 0.48 12.55 10.62
N ALA A 218 0.90 13.13 11.76
CA ALA A 218 0.14 13.05 13.00
C ALA A 218 -1.19 13.83 12.95
N LYS A 219 -1.29 14.87 12.10
CA LYS A 219 -2.52 15.64 11.86
C LYS A 219 -3.46 14.98 10.84
N ALA A 220 -2.96 14.31 9.81
CA ALA A 220 -3.79 13.63 8.81
C ALA A 220 -4.68 12.52 9.41
N TYR A 221 -4.29 11.98 10.57
CA TYR A 221 -5.05 11.02 11.38
C TYR A 221 -5.70 11.65 12.62
N GLY A 222 -5.74 12.98 12.70
CA GLY A 222 -6.26 13.74 13.83
C GLY A 222 -7.01 14.98 13.36
N GLY A 223 -8.26 14.80 12.95
CA GLY A 223 -9.24 15.85 12.67
C GLY A 223 -10.64 15.31 12.89
#